data_AF-A0A8C0GFU5-F1
#
_entry.id   AF-A0A8C0GFU5-F1
#
_cell.length_a   1.000
_cell.length_b   1.000
_cell.length_c   1.000
_cell.angle_alpha   90.00
_cell.angle_beta   90.00
_cell.angle_gamma   90.00
#
_symmetry.space_group_name_H-M   'P 1'
#
loop_
_entity.id
_entity.type
_entity.pdbx_description
1 polymer ?
#
loop_
_entity_poly.entity_id
_entity_poly.type
_entity_poly.pdbx_seq_one_letter_code
_entity_poly.pdbx_strand_id
1 'polypeptide(L)' 'GLGKTEPSPFDLLVRSPTQRHPDLRLRGEPGWTVRQLKARLRRLHAEEPRSRGLIYRI' A
#
# COMPACT_ATOMS: atom_id res chain seq x y z
N GLY A 1 -8.15 -25.61 -23.81
CA GLY A 1 -7.53 -24.32 -23.52
C GLY A 1 -7.91 -23.91 -22.12
N LEU A 2 -6.97 -23.99 -21.17
CA LEU A 2 -7.21 -23.54 -19.80
C LEU A 2 -6.93 -22.04 -19.78
N GLY A 3 -7.99 -21.23 -19.67
CA GLY A 3 -7.87 -19.78 -19.54
C GLY A 3 -7.00 -19.47 -18.33
N LYS A 4 -5.86 -18.81 -18.53
CA LYS A 4 -5.13 -18.18 -17.44
C LYS A 4 -6.10 -17.20 -16.79
N THR A 5 -6.52 -17.47 -15.56
CA THR A 5 -7.13 -16.46 -14.71
C THR A 5 -6.16 -15.30 -14.65
N GLU A 6 -6.50 -14.20 -15.33
CA GLU A 6 -5.76 -12.97 -15.17
C GLU A 6 -5.80 -12.61 -13.69
N PRO A 7 -4.64 -12.34 -13.08
CA PRO A 7 -4.62 -12.04 -11.67
C PRO A 7 -5.47 -10.79 -11.45
N SER A 8 -6.30 -10.82 -10.42
CA SER A 8 -7.25 -9.74 -10.12
C SER A 8 -6.68 -8.79 -9.07
N PRO A 9 -7.12 -7.52 -9.04
CA PRO A 9 -6.77 -6.61 -7.97
C PRO A 9 -7.16 -7.18 -6.60
N PHE A 10 -6.37 -6.87 -5.57
CA PHE A 10 -6.56 -7.38 -4.20
C PHE A 10 -6.53 -6.24 -3.18
N ASP A 11 -7.19 -6.42 -2.04
CA ASP A 11 -7.17 -5.44 -0.96
C ASP A 11 -5.95 -5.65 -0.06
N LEU A 12 -5.25 -4.56 0.24
CA LEU A 12 -4.10 -4.49 1.13
C LEU A 12 -4.43 -3.63 2.34
N LEU A 13 -4.22 -4.19 3.53
CA LEU A 13 -4.28 -3.46 4.79
C LEU A 13 -2.87 -3.12 5.26
N VAL A 14 -2.49 -1.84 5.20
CA VAL A 14 -1.19 -1.35 5.63
C VAL A 14 -1.32 -0.75 7.02
N ARG A 15 -0.54 -1.27 7.97
CA ARG A 15 -0.59 -0.84 9.38
C ARG A 15 0.61 0.01 9.74
N SER A 16 0.36 1.06 10.52
CA SER A 16 1.43 1.83 11.14
C SER A 16 1.92 1.11 12.40
N PRO A 17 3.23 0.81 12.54
CA PRO A 17 3.79 0.39 13.81
C PRO A 17 3.44 1.40 14.89
N THR A 18 3.14 0.89 16.08
CA THR A 18 2.71 1.69 17.24
C THR A 18 1.47 2.57 16.98
N GLN A 19 0.64 2.24 15.96
CA GLN A 19 -0.60 2.95 15.62
C GLN A 19 -0.41 4.47 15.47
N ARG A 20 0.78 4.91 15.05
CA ARG A 20 1.08 6.34 14.90
C ARG A 20 0.22 7.00 13.82
N HIS A 21 -0.21 6.20 12.85
CA HIS A 21 -1.10 6.60 11.78
C HIS A 21 -2.26 5.61 11.67
N PRO A 22 -3.43 6.05 11.17
CA PRO A 22 -4.53 5.15 10.89
C PRO A 22 -4.12 4.07 9.89
N ASP A 23 -4.74 2.90 10.02
CA ASP A 23 -4.57 1.83 9.05
C ASP A 23 -5.06 2.29 7.68
N LEU A 24 -4.30 1.95 6.63
CA LEU A 24 -4.63 2.31 5.26
C LEU A 24 -5.09 1.09 4.49
N ARG A 25 -6.23 1.24 3.81
CA ARG A 25 -6.71 0.27 2.83
C ARG A 25 -6.29 0.72 1.44
N LEU A 26 -5.58 -0.15 0.72
CA LEU A 26 -5.13 0.09 -0.64
C LEU A 26 -5.63 -1.03 -1.55
N ARG A 27 -5.98 -0.69 -2.78
CA ARG A 27 -6.23 -1.68 -3.82
C ARG A 27 -4.92 -1.96 -4.56
N GLY A 28 -4.39 -3.15 -4.37
CA GLY A 28 -3.18 -3.65 -5.01
C GLY A 28 -3.47 -4.25 -6.37
N GLU A 29 -2.58 -4.01 -7.32
CA GLU A 29 -2.61 -4.64 -8.62
C GLU A 29 -1.63 -5.82 -8.67
N PRO A 30 -1.95 -6.89 -9.41
CA PRO A 30 -1.00 -7.95 -9.69
C PRO A 30 0.30 -7.39 -10.28
N GLY A 31 1.43 -7.90 -9.79
CA GLY A 31 2.75 -7.43 -10.23
C GLY A 31 3.23 -6.16 -9.53
N TRP A 32 2.48 -5.63 -8.56
CA TRP A 32 3.03 -4.61 -7.66
C TRP A 32 4.25 -5.13 -6.92
N THR A 33 5.34 -4.37 -7.04
CA THR A 33 6.52 -4.53 -6.21
C THR A 33 6.38 -3.79 -4.90
N VAL A 34 7.12 -4.23 -3.87
CA VAL A 34 7.25 -3.50 -2.60
C VAL A 34 7.66 -2.03 -2.82
N ARG A 35 8.48 -1.75 -3.86
CA ARG A 35 8.88 -0.39 -4.22
C ARG A 35 7.71 0.47 -4.68
N GLN A 36 6.81 -0.07 -5.51
CA GLN A 36 5.60 0.63 -5.96
C GLN A 36 4.65 0.89 -4.80
N LEU A 37 4.46 -0.08 -3.90
CA LEU A 37 3.66 0.11 -2.70
C LEU A 37 4.21 1.22 -1.78
N LYS A 38 5.52 1.22 -1.52
CA LYS A 38 6.20 2.31 -0.77
C LYS A 38 6.09 3.66 -1.47
N ALA A 39 6.12 3.72 -2.79
CA ALA A 39 5.92 4.97 -3.54
C ALA A 39 4.47 5.45 -3.42
N ARG A 40 3.49 4.55 -3.49
CA ARG A 40 2.08 4.87 -3.31
C ARG A 40 1.80 5.42 -1.91
N LEU A 41 2.31 4.76 -0.87
CA LEU A 41 2.21 5.24 0.52
C LEU A 41 2.83 6.63 0.68
N ARG A 42 4.03 6.86 0.15
CA ARG A 42 4.68 8.18 0.19
C ARG A 42 3.85 9.29 -0.44
N ARG A 43 3.14 9.02 -1.55
CA ARG A 43 2.27 10.02 -2.20
C ARG A 43 1.06 10.37 -1.33
N LEU A 44 0.36 9.36 -0.80
CA LEU A 44 -0.80 9.58 0.07
C LEU A 44 -0.45 10.43 1.30
N HIS A 45 0.75 10.26 1.86
CA HIS A 45 1.19 11.05 3.01
C HIS A 45 1.91 12.35 2.66
N ALA A 46 2.39 12.53 1.43
CA ALA A 46 2.92 13.83 0.99
C ALA A 46 1.80 14.88 0.87
N GLU A 47 0.57 14.43 0.63
CA GLU A 47 -0.65 15.24 0.71
C GLU A 47 -1.05 15.56 2.17
N GLU A 48 -0.44 14.89 3.16
CA GLU A 48 -0.63 15.17 4.60
C GLU A 48 0.47 16.12 5.12
N PRO A 49 0.14 17.29 5.70
CA PRO A 49 1.13 18.33 5.99
C PRO A 49 2.17 18.02 7.10
N ARG A 50 2.23 16.82 7.70
CA ARG A 50 2.96 16.60 8.98
C ARG A 50 3.71 15.28 9.18
N SER A 51 3.88 14.43 8.17
CA SER A 51 4.30 13.04 8.43
C SER A 51 5.84 12.87 8.51
N ARG A 52 6.38 13.09 9.71
CA ARG A 52 7.75 12.80 10.15
C ARG A 52 8.01 11.28 10.13
N GLY A 53 8.49 10.76 8.99
CA GLY A 53 9.01 9.40 8.81
C GLY A 53 7.93 8.31 8.72
N LEU A 54 7.65 7.84 7.50
CA LEU A 54 6.68 6.76 7.25
C LEU A 54 7.30 5.41 7.63
N ILE A 55 6.90 4.87 8.78
CA ILE A 55 7.12 3.47 9.11
C ILE A 55 5.78 2.78 8.92
N TYR A 56 5.70 1.91 7.91
CA TYR A 56 4.57 1.02 7.68
C TYR A 56 5.11 -0.39 7.54
N ARG A 57 4.38 -1.35 8.11
CA ARG A 57 4.59 -2.76 7.78
C ARG A 57 3.54 -3.15 6.74
N ILE A 58 4.04 -3.74 5.67
CA ILE A 58 3.25 -4.33 4.57
C ILE A 58 3.08 -5.80 4.92
#